data_AF-A0A1G7R8L9-F1
#
_entry.id   AF-A0A1G7R8L9-F1
#
_cell.length_a   1.000
_cell.length_b   1.000
_cell.length_c   1.000
_cell.angle_alpha   90.00
_cell.angle_beta   90.00
_cell.angle_gamma   90.00
#
_symmetry.space_group_name_H-M   'P 1'
#
loop_
_entity.id
_entity.type
_entity.pdbx_description
1 polymer ?
#
loop_
_entity_poly.entity_id
_entity_poly.type
_entity_poly.pdbx_seq_one_letter_code
_entity_poly.pdbx_strand_id
1 'polypeptide(L)'
;MMLLPLSAVALGFVGLLWSADRFVGAAAATAYRAGMSTLLIGMTIVALGTSAPEVIVAIMASLDGTPDLATGNALGSNIANIGLVLGVTALIVPIPVRFSIVRRELPLLLGATGLAGYALADGDLSRYDALLLFALLVFSLWWLFRADGNSGSEETQDGEIPDMALPKALAWLIGTLVLLVASSRLLVWGASEIASAFGVSELVIGLTVVAIGTSLPELAACVASALKRHHDIAIGNVIGSNLFNMLAVLPMPGLLAPGPVDAHAISRDYPTMLLLTLLLGCWLLWQRHGSLGRIPGALLTLIYVGYLGLLIQSSITGA
;
A
#
# COMPACT_ATOMS: atom_id res chain seq x y z
N MET A 1 21.48 -27.52 1.98
CA MET A 1 21.36 -26.06 2.19
C MET A 1 19.92 -25.52 2.12
N MET A 2 18.90 -26.33 1.82
CA MET A 2 17.50 -25.85 1.64
C MET A 2 16.71 -25.64 2.94
N LEU A 3 17.19 -26.20 4.06
CA LEU A 3 16.54 -26.11 5.38
C LEU A 3 16.46 -24.66 5.89
N LEU A 4 17.50 -23.85 5.67
CA LEU A 4 17.54 -22.47 6.16
C LEU A 4 16.51 -21.59 5.40
N PRO A 5 16.47 -21.56 4.05
CA PRO A 5 15.41 -20.85 3.32
C PRO A 5 13.99 -21.32 3.68
N LEU A 6 13.77 -22.63 3.80
CA LEU A 6 12.46 -23.18 4.22
C LEU A 6 12.07 -22.70 5.62
N SER A 7 13.01 -22.70 6.56
CA SER A 7 12.77 -22.20 7.92
C SER A 7 12.50 -20.69 7.93
N ALA A 8 13.19 -19.91 7.08
CA ALA A 8 12.96 -18.48 6.95
C ALA A 8 11.56 -18.17 6.40
N VAL A 9 11.10 -18.90 5.37
CA VAL A 9 9.72 -18.79 4.86
C VAL A 9 8.71 -19.14 5.95
N ALA A 10 8.90 -20.25 6.66
CA ALA A 10 7.97 -20.68 7.70
C ALA A 10 7.91 -19.68 8.87
N LEU A 11 9.06 -19.25 9.40
CA LEU A 11 9.15 -18.29 10.51
C LEU A 11 8.66 -16.91 10.08
N GLY A 12 9.01 -16.46 8.87
CA GLY A 12 8.54 -15.21 8.29
C GLY A 12 7.02 -15.22 8.13
N PHE A 13 6.43 -16.31 7.63
CA PHE A 13 4.98 -16.42 7.49
C PHE A 13 4.25 -16.42 8.83
N VAL A 14 4.72 -17.21 9.82
CA VAL A 14 4.14 -17.22 11.17
C VAL A 14 4.28 -15.85 11.84
N GLY A 15 5.45 -15.23 11.74
CA GLY A 15 5.72 -13.89 12.26
C GLY A 15 4.82 -12.83 11.64
N LEU A 16 4.62 -12.88 10.32
CA LEU A 16 3.76 -11.96 9.56
C LEU A 16 2.30 -12.06 10.00
N LEU A 17 1.75 -13.27 10.09
CA LEU A 17 0.37 -13.47 10.53
C LEU A 17 0.16 -13.05 11.98
N TRP A 18 1.09 -13.43 12.86
CA TRP A 18 1.00 -13.06 14.28
C TRP A 18 1.09 -11.55 14.46
N SER A 19 2.07 -10.90 13.85
CA SER A 19 2.27 -9.46 14.01
C SER A 19 1.13 -8.66 13.38
N ALA A 20 0.63 -9.04 12.21
CA ALA A 20 -0.52 -8.39 11.57
C ALA A 20 -1.76 -8.41 12.47
N ASP A 21 -2.06 -9.57 13.08
CA ASP A 21 -3.19 -9.70 14.00
C ASP A 21 -3.09 -8.71 15.18
N ARG A 22 -1.93 -8.62 15.83
CA ARG A 22 -1.73 -7.73 17.00
C ARG A 22 -1.62 -6.27 16.58
N PHE A 23 -1.05 -6.00 15.41
CA PHE A 23 -0.94 -4.67 14.82
C PHE A 23 -2.32 -4.03 14.63
N VAL A 24 -3.29 -4.78 14.09
CA VAL A 24 -4.67 -4.29 13.94
C VAL A 24 -5.31 -3.94 15.29
N GLY A 25 -5.14 -4.80 16.30
CA GLY A 25 -5.66 -4.54 17.64
C GLY A 25 -5.03 -3.29 18.28
N ALA A 26 -3.71 -3.11 18.09
CA ALA A 26 -2.99 -1.94 18.58
C ALA A 26 -3.37 -0.66 17.82
N ALA A 27 -3.64 -0.75 16.51
CA ALA A 27 -4.11 0.37 15.70
C ALA A 27 -5.51 0.82 16.14
N ALA A 28 -6.44 -0.12 16.32
CA ALA A 28 -7.79 0.16 16.82
C ALA A 28 -7.75 0.78 18.22
N ALA A 29 -6.96 0.22 19.14
CA ALA A 29 -6.82 0.79 20.48
C ALA A 29 -6.16 2.18 20.49
N THR A 30 -5.17 2.39 19.62
CA THR A 30 -4.55 3.72 19.44
C THR A 30 -5.57 4.73 18.95
N ALA A 31 -6.36 4.40 17.92
CA ALA A 31 -7.43 5.28 17.43
C ALA A 31 -8.42 5.65 18.52
N TYR A 32 -8.96 4.64 19.21
CA TYR A 32 -9.92 4.82 20.29
C TYR A 32 -9.39 5.73 21.40
N ARG A 33 -8.16 5.49 21.87
CA ARG A 33 -7.55 6.26 22.97
C ARG A 33 -7.09 7.66 22.54
N ALA A 34 -6.78 7.87 21.26
CA ALA A 34 -6.41 9.17 20.71
C ALA A 34 -7.62 10.01 20.29
N GLY A 35 -8.85 9.47 20.36
CA GLY A 35 -10.06 10.15 19.89
C GLY A 35 -10.11 10.32 18.37
N MET A 36 -9.43 9.45 17.62
CA MET A 36 -9.39 9.42 16.16
C MET A 36 -10.30 8.31 15.63
N SER A 37 -10.84 8.47 14.43
CA SER A 37 -11.52 7.34 13.76
C SER A 37 -10.55 6.21 13.40
N THR A 38 -11.08 4.99 13.33
CA THR A 38 -10.36 3.81 12.80
C THR A 38 -10.00 3.98 11.32
N LEU A 39 -10.76 4.78 10.57
CA LEU A 39 -10.41 5.16 9.21
C LEU A 39 -9.18 6.06 9.17
N LEU A 40 -9.15 7.11 10.00
CA LEU A 40 -8.02 8.06 10.05
C LEU A 40 -6.73 7.38 10.48
N ILE A 41 -6.74 6.51 11.51
CA ILE A 41 -5.54 5.76 11.90
C ILE A 41 -5.05 4.86 10.76
N GLY A 42 -5.98 4.24 10.03
CA GLY A 42 -5.72 3.42 8.86
C GLY A 42 -5.00 4.22 7.77
N MET A 43 -5.55 5.38 7.41
CA MET A 43 -5.02 6.25 6.36
C MET A 43 -3.73 6.99 6.73
N THR A 44 -3.36 7.04 8.00
CA THR A 44 -2.21 7.82 8.47
C THR A 44 -1.13 6.92 9.05
N ILE A 45 -1.21 6.55 10.32
CA ILE A 45 -0.14 5.85 11.03
C ILE A 45 0.06 4.44 10.47
N VAL A 46 -1.02 3.74 10.18
CA VAL A 46 -0.94 2.37 9.65
C VAL A 46 -0.36 2.38 8.23
N ALA A 47 -0.95 3.17 7.33
CA ALA A 47 -0.48 3.31 5.96
C ALA A 47 0.97 3.83 5.85
N LEU A 48 1.33 4.89 6.58
CA LEU A 48 2.70 5.40 6.60
C LEU A 48 3.66 4.36 7.15
N GLY A 49 3.24 3.62 8.18
CA GLY A 49 4.05 2.60 8.83
C GLY A 49 4.37 1.44 7.90
N THR A 50 3.35 0.88 7.24
CA THR A 50 3.56 -0.24 6.31
C THR A 50 4.28 0.20 5.04
N SER A 51 4.08 1.44 4.59
CA SER A 51 4.72 2.00 3.39
C SER A 51 6.04 2.74 3.65
N ALA A 52 6.57 2.68 4.89
CA ALA A 52 7.89 3.21 5.23
C ALA A 52 9.04 2.53 4.47
N PRO A 53 9.03 1.20 4.22
CA PRO A 53 10.02 0.54 3.37
C PRO A 53 10.13 1.16 1.99
N GLU A 54 9.01 1.54 1.37
CA GLU A 54 8.92 2.13 0.03
C GLU A 54 9.57 3.51 0.00
N VAL A 55 9.32 4.34 1.01
CA VAL A 55 9.99 5.65 1.14
C VAL A 55 11.50 5.46 1.26
N ILE A 56 11.95 4.50 2.09
CA ILE A 56 13.37 4.20 2.27
C ILE A 56 14.00 3.70 0.96
N VAL A 57 13.33 2.79 0.26
CA VAL A 57 13.79 2.27 -1.04
C VAL A 57 13.87 3.39 -2.07
N ALA A 58 12.89 4.28 -2.13
CA ALA A 58 12.89 5.42 -3.06
C ALA A 58 14.02 6.42 -2.75
N ILE A 59 14.28 6.71 -1.47
CA ILE A 59 15.41 7.54 -1.05
C ILE A 59 16.74 6.90 -1.45
N MET A 60 16.95 5.62 -1.11
CA MET A 60 18.18 4.91 -1.42
C MET A 60 18.42 4.84 -2.93
N ALA A 61 17.42 4.43 -3.69
CA ALA A 61 17.49 4.34 -5.15
C ALA A 61 17.81 5.68 -5.81
N SER A 62 17.28 6.78 -5.28
CA SER A 62 17.58 8.13 -5.78
C SER A 62 19.02 8.55 -5.47
N LEU A 63 19.52 8.24 -4.28
CA LEU A 63 20.89 8.55 -3.86
C LEU A 63 21.93 7.68 -4.58
N ASP A 64 21.59 6.43 -4.90
CA ASP A 64 22.45 5.46 -5.59
C ASP A 64 22.48 5.66 -7.12
N GLY A 65 21.80 6.68 -7.65
CA GLY A 65 21.79 7.01 -9.07
C GLY A 65 20.87 6.12 -9.92
N THR A 66 19.88 5.47 -9.30
CA THR A 66 18.86 4.65 -9.96
C THR A 66 17.43 5.16 -9.70
N PRO A 67 17.10 6.44 -10.02
CA PRO A 67 15.81 7.04 -9.69
C PRO A 67 14.60 6.34 -10.34
N ASP A 68 14.80 5.66 -11.47
CA ASP A 68 13.74 4.87 -12.13
C ASP A 68 13.21 3.75 -11.22
N LEU A 69 14.07 3.16 -10.38
CA LEU A 69 13.64 2.17 -9.40
C LEU A 69 12.73 2.79 -8.34
N ALA A 70 12.97 4.05 -7.94
CA ALA A 70 12.11 4.77 -7.02
C ALA A 70 10.72 5.05 -7.62
N THR A 71 10.67 5.51 -8.87
CA THR A 71 9.42 5.77 -9.59
C THR A 71 8.64 4.48 -9.83
N GLY A 72 9.30 3.42 -10.30
CA GLY A 72 8.70 2.11 -10.49
C GLY A 72 8.19 1.51 -9.17
N ASN A 73 8.93 1.67 -8.07
CA ASN A 73 8.50 1.27 -6.74
C ASN A 73 7.22 2.01 -6.31
N ALA A 74 7.13 3.32 -6.53
CA ALA A 74 5.94 4.10 -6.19
C ALA A 74 4.70 3.65 -6.98
N LEU A 75 4.80 3.58 -8.32
CA LEU A 75 3.67 3.20 -9.19
C LEU A 75 3.28 1.73 -9.00
N GLY A 76 4.26 0.83 -8.96
CA GLY A 76 4.06 -0.59 -8.74
C GLY A 76 3.38 -0.89 -7.40
N SER A 77 3.76 -0.19 -6.34
CA SER A 77 3.13 -0.35 -5.02
C SER A 77 1.68 0.13 -5.00
N ASN A 78 1.31 1.17 -5.77
CA ASN A 78 -0.10 1.55 -5.93
C ASN A 78 -0.90 0.46 -6.67
N ILE A 79 -0.34 -0.07 -7.75
CA ILE A 79 -0.94 -1.16 -8.54
C ILE A 79 -1.15 -2.40 -7.66
N ALA A 80 -0.15 -2.77 -6.86
CA ALA A 80 -0.24 -3.88 -5.91
C ALA A 80 -1.27 -3.60 -4.82
N ASN A 81 -1.32 -2.39 -4.25
CA ASN A 81 -2.26 -2.07 -3.18
C ASN A 81 -3.73 -2.18 -3.63
N ILE A 82 -4.06 -1.73 -4.84
CA ILE A 82 -5.44 -1.82 -5.35
C ILE A 82 -5.73 -3.20 -5.93
N GLY A 83 -4.83 -3.72 -6.78
CA GLY A 83 -5.02 -4.95 -7.51
C GLY A 83 -4.86 -6.20 -6.65
N LEU A 84 -3.77 -6.27 -5.89
CA LEU A 84 -3.45 -7.41 -5.04
C LEU A 84 -4.03 -7.26 -3.64
N VAL A 85 -3.64 -6.23 -2.88
CA VAL A 85 -3.99 -6.11 -1.44
C VAL A 85 -5.50 -6.00 -1.26
N LEU A 86 -6.12 -5.00 -1.88
CA LEU A 86 -7.56 -4.79 -1.77
C LEU A 86 -8.34 -5.89 -2.50
N GLY A 87 -7.89 -6.30 -3.69
CA GLY A 87 -8.52 -7.36 -4.47
C GLY A 87 -8.59 -8.70 -3.73
N VAL A 88 -7.47 -9.17 -3.20
CA VAL A 88 -7.39 -10.41 -2.40
C VAL A 88 -8.17 -10.26 -1.10
N THR A 89 -8.09 -9.11 -0.43
CA THR A 89 -8.86 -8.88 0.79
C THR A 89 -10.36 -9.00 0.52
N ALA A 90 -10.88 -8.40 -0.56
CA ALA A 90 -12.28 -8.47 -0.95
C ALA A 90 -12.74 -9.88 -1.40
N LEU A 91 -11.81 -10.71 -1.90
CA LEU A 91 -12.07 -12.13 -2.18
C LEU A 91 -12.29 -12.93 -0.89
N ILE A 92 -11.49 -12.65 0.15
CA ILE A 92 -11.57 -13.33 1.44
C ILE A 92 -12.78 -12.82 2.24
N VAL A 93 -12.85 -11.50 2.46
CA VAL A 93 -13.87 -10.81 3.25
C VAL A 93 -14.44 -9.63 2.46
N PRO A 94 -15.73 -9.65 2.08
CA PRO A 94 -16.38 -8.49 1.48
C PRO A 94 -16.29 -7.27 2.39
N ILE A 95 -15.87 -6.13 1.83
CA ILE A 95 -15.58 -4.93 2.63
C ILE A 95 -16.73 -3.91 2.48
N PRO A 96 -17.45 -3.54 3.54
CA PRO A 96 -18.52 -2.57 3.47
C PRO A 96 -17.98 -1.19 3.05
N VAL A 97 -18.73 -0.49 2.20
CA VAL A 97 -18.37 0.85 1.72
C VAL A 97 -19.22 1.88 2.46
N ARG A 98 -18.56 2.79 3.19
CA ARG A 98 -19.21 3.95 3.80
C ARG A 98 -19.26 5.12 2.82
N PHE A 99 -20.34 5.88 2.83
CA PHE A 99 -20.48 7.06 1.97
C PHE A 99 -19.45 8.17 2.27
N SER A 100 -18.94 8.23 3.51
CA SER A 100 -17.83 9.13 3.90
C SER A 100 -16.58 8.89 3.04
N ILE A 101 -16.23 7.62 2.81
CA ILE A 101 -15.09 7.21 1.96
C ILE A 101 -15.23 7.78 0.55
N VAL A 102 -16.43 7.63 -0.04
CA VAL A 102 -16.73 8.08 -1.40
C VAL A 102 -16.65 9.60 -1.53
N ARG A 103 -17.15 10.33 -0.53
CA ARG A 103 -17.26 11.79 -0.59
C ARG A 103 -15.97 12.53 -0.23
N ARG A 104 -15.14 11.93 0.62
CA ARG A 104 -13.97 12.62 1.20
C ARG A 104 -12.66 12.05 0.67
N GLU A 105 -12.52 10.72 0.68
CA GLU A 105 -11.20 10.10 0.50
C GLU A 105 -10.94 9.70 -0.94
N LEU A 106 -12.00 9.29 -1.66
CA LEU A 106 -11.90 9.02 -3.08
C LEU A 106 -11.49 10.26 -3.92
N PRO A 107 -12.03 11.48 -3.69
CA PRO A 107 -11.54 12.68 -4.37
C PRO A 107 -10.07 12.99 -4.10
N LEU A 108 -9.58 12.76 -2.88
CA LEU A 108 -8.17 12.93 -2.54
C LEU A 108 -7.30 11.92 -3.31
N LEU A 109 -7.69 10.65 -3.33
CA LEU A 109 -6.98 9.61 -4.06
C LEU A 109 -6.94 9.89 -5.57
N LEU A 110 -8.07 10.27 -6.17
CA LEU A 110 -8.14 10.63 -7.59
C LEU A 110 -7.35 11.90 -7.90
N GLY A 111 -7.39 12.90 -7.02
CA GLY A 111 -6.60 14.12 -7.14
C GLY A 111 -5.09 13.84 -7.09
N ALA A 112 -4.65 13.04 -6.12
CA ALA A 112 -3.25 12.60 -6.02
C ALA A 112 -2.81 11.80 -7.26
N THR A 113 -3.67 10.89 -7.74
CA THR A 113 -3.41 10.11 -8.95
C THR A 113 -3.28 11.00 -10.18
N GLY A 114 -4.20 11.94 -10.37
CA GLY A 114 -4.16 12.88 -11.49
C GLY A 114 -2.95 13.82 -11.43
N LEU A 115 -2.59 14.29 -10.24
CA LEU A 115 -1.44 15.18 -10.05
C LEU A 115 -0.11 14.47 -10.28
N ALA A 116 0.01 13.21 -9.87
CA ALA A 116 1.16 12.37 -10.22
C ALA A 116 1.23 12.15 -11.74
N GLY A 117 0.09 11.97 -12.41
CA GLY A 117 0.05 11.91 -13.87
C GLY A 117 0.54 13.19 -14.54
N TYR A 118 0.13 14.34 -13.99
CA TYR A 118 0.63 15.64 -14.45
C TYR A 118 2.15 15.76 -14.26
N ALA A 119 2.66 15.39 -13.08
CA ALA A 119 4.08 15.39 -12.74
C ALA A 119 4.95 14.44 -13.61
N LEU A 120 4.33 13.45 -14.27
CA LEU A 120 5.00 12.49 -15.14
C LEU A 120 4.76 12.76 -16.63
N ALA A 121 3.92 13.74 -16.98
CA ALA A 121 3.35 13.88 -18.32
C ALA A 121 4.37 14.29 -19.39
N ASP A 122 5.38 15.09 -19.03
CA ASP A 122 6.44 15.56 -19.92
C ASP A 122 7.67 14.64 -19.94
N GLY A 123 7.65 13.57 -19.13
CA GLY A 123 8.73 12.60 -19.06
C GLY A 123 9.89 12.99 -18.14
N ASP A 124 9.79 14.09 -17.40
CA ASP A 124 10.82 14.55 -16.48
C ASP A 124 10.21 14.86 -15.10
N LEU A 125 10.72 14.22 -14.05
CA LEU A 125 10.24 14.48 -12.71
C LEU A 125 11.10 15.57 -12.06
N SER A 126 10.63 16.81 -12.15
CA SER A 126 11.37 17.95 -11.64
C SER A 126 11.22 18.14 -10.13
N ARG A 127 12.08 18.99 -9.56
CA ARG A 127 11.96 19.42 -8.15
C ARG A 127 10.64 20.12 -7.86
N TYR A 128 10.08 20.84 -8.84
CA TYR A 128 8.82 21.57 -8.65
C TYR A 128 7.64 20.61 -8.58
N ASP A 129 7.64 19.57 -9.42
CA ASP A 129 6.63 18.52 -9.39
C ASP A 129 6.67 17.77 -8.05
N ALA A 130 7.88 17.43 -7.59
CA ALA A 130 8.06 16.78 -6.31
C ALA A 130 7.60 17.64 -5.12
N LEU A 131 7.93 18.93 -5.10
CA LEU A 131 7.45 19.86 -4.08
C LEU A 131 5.93 20.03 -4.12
N LEU A 132 5.33 20.05 -5.31
CA LEU A 132 3.88 20.14 -5.50
C LEU A 132 3.15 18.91 -4.95
N LEU A 133 3.65 17.71 -5.27
CA LEU A 133 3.12 16.45 -4.74
C LEU A 133 3.27 16.38 -3.21
N PHE A 134 4.43 16.77 -2.68
CA PHE A 134 4.66 16.78 -1.23
C PHE A 134 3.80 17.83 -0.51
N ALA A 135 3.58 19.00 -1.11
CA ALA A 135 2.66 20.00 -0.59
C ALA A 135 1.22 19.46 -0.55
N LEU A 136 0.81 18.69 -1.56
CA LEU A 136 -0.48 18.00 -1.56
C LEU A 136 -0.55 16.94 -0.45
N LEU A 137 0.54 16.24 -0.12
CA LEU A 137 0.56 15.33 1.03
C LEU A 137 0.23 16.08 2.32
N VAL A 138 0.94 17.17 2.59
CA VAL A 138 0.75 17.98 3.80
C VAL A 138 -0.68 18.52 3.86
N PHE A 139 -1.21 19.02 2.74
CA PHE A 139 -2.59 19.46 2.63
C PHE A 139 -3.58 18.32 2.90
N SER A 140 -3.35 17.14 2.32
CA SER A 140 -4.23 15.97 2.45
C SER A 140 -4.27 15.49 3.90
N LEU A 141 -3.12 15.39 4.57
CA LEU A 141 -3.05 15.04 6.00
C LEU A 141 -3.80 16.07 6.84
N TRP A 142 -3.50 17.36 6.67
CA TRP A 142 -4.22 18.42 7.40
C TRP A 142 -5.73 18.34 7.17
N TRP A 143 -6.16 18.09 5.94
CA TRP A 143 -7.58 17.99 5.61
C TRP A 143 -8.22 16.77 6.27
N LEU A 144 -7.58 15.60 6.22
CA LEU A 144 -8.05 14.37 6.87
C LEU A 144 -8.21 14.53 8.40
N PHE A 145 -7.22 15.13 9.07
CA PHE A 145 -7.30 15.39 10.52
C PHE A 145 -8.42 16.38 10.86
N ARG A 146 -8.56 17.46 10.09
CA ARG A 146 -9.65 18.44 10.28
C ARG A 146 -11.02 17.83 10.00
N ALA A 147 -11.09 16.97 9.01
CA ALA A 147 -12.27 16.25 8.60
C ALA A 147 -12.79 15.32 9.70
N ASP A 148 -11.88 14.58 10.35
CA ASP A 148 -12.19 13.65 11.44
C ASP A 148 -12.74 14.38 12.68
N GLY A 149 -12.10 15.48 13.09
CA GLY A 149 -12.54 16.28 14.23
C GLY A 149 -13.95 16.87 14.11
N ASN A 150 -14.43 17.10 12.88
CA ASN A 150 -15.80 17.57 12.60
C ASN A 150 -16.85 16.44 12.57
N SER A 151 -16.43 15.18 12.56
CA SER A 151 -17.29 13.98 12.50
C SER A 151 -17.42 13.27 13.85
N GLY A 152 -17.01 13.95 14.93
CA GLY A 152 -16.82 13.39 16.26
C GLY A 152 -17.96 12.50 16.76
N SER A 153 -17.56 11.33 17.26
CA SER A 153 -18.27 10.42 18.19
C SER A 153 -19.33 9.43 17.68
N GLU A 154 -19.73 9.43 16.40
CA GLU A 154 -20.79 8.52 15.92
C GLU A 154 -20.34 7.42 14.94
N GLU A 155 -19.06 7.32 14.58
CA GLU A 155 -18.61 6.15 13.82
C GLU A 155 -18.49 4.92 14.74
N THR A 156 -19.45 4.01 14.58
CA THR A 156 -19.49 2.71 15.24
C THR A 156 -18.24 1.94 14.86
N GLN A 157 -17.34 1.74 15.83
CA GLN A 157 -16.19 0.85 15.70
C GLN A 157 -16.72 -0.58 15.79
N ASP A 158 -16.85 -1.26 14.63
CA ASP A 158 -17.51 -2.56 14.53
C ASP A 158 -16.66 -3.73 15.07
N GLY A 159 -15.36 -3.52 15.30
CA GLY A 159 -14.44 -4.53 15.80
C GLY A 159 -14.15 -4.42 17.29
N GLU A 160 -13.79 -5.55 17.92
CA GLU A 160 -13.38 -5.57 19.33
C GLU A 160 -12.11 -4.74 19.52
N ILE A 161 -12.16 -3.81 20.48
CA ILE A 161 -11.05 -2.92 20.83
C ILE A 161 -10.38 -3.50 22.07
N PRO A 162 -9.10 -3.90 22.00
CA PRO A 162 -8.40 -4.40 23.18
C PRO A 162 -8.29 -3.31 24.24
N ASP A 163 -8.51 -3.68 25.51
CA ASP A 163 -8.33 -2.73 26.60
C ASP A 163 -6.85 -2.49 26.90
N MET A 164 -6.33 -1.36 26.42
CA MET A 164 -4.97 -0.92 26.66
C MET A 164 -4.89 0.60 26.77
N ALA A 165 -3.99 1.08 27.63
CA ALA A 165 -3.65 2.50 27.71
C ALA A 165 -2.88 2.97 26.46
N LEU A 166 -3.01 4.25 26.10
CA LEU A 166 -2.40 4.81 24.88
C LEU A 166 -0.89 4.52 24.73
N PRO A 167 -0.04 4.68 25.76
CA PRO A 167 1.39 4.39 25.61
C PRO A 167 1.66 2.91 25.29
N LYS A 168 0.88 2.01 25.89
CA LYS A 168 0.96 0.57 25.61
C LYS A 168 0.47 0.27 24.19
N ALA A 169 -0.62 0.92 23.75
CA ALA A 169 -1.13 0.79 22.39
C ALA A 169 -0.10 1.22 21.34
N LEU A 170 0.52 2.38 21.53
CA LEU A 170 1.58 2.89 20.65
C LEU A 170 2.81 1.97 20.65
N ALA A 171 3.24 1.48 21.81
CA ALA A 171 4.37 0.55 21.90
C ALA A 171 4.08 -0.76 21.15
N TRP A 172 2.87 -1.32 21.30
CA TRP A 172 2.44 -2.50 20.54
C TRP A 172 2.33 -2.21 19.05
N LEU A 173 1.78 -1.06 18.66
CA LEU A 173 1.63 -0.65 17.26
C LEU A 173 2.99 -0.60 16.57
N ILE A 174 3.96 0.10 17.16
CA ILE A 174 5.32 0.23 16.62
C ILE A 174 6.04 -1.13 16.64
N GLY A 175 6.00 -1.85 17.77
CA GLY A 175 6.71 -3.13 17.90
C GLY A 175 6.19 -4.20 16.92
N THR A 176 4.87 -4.27 16.73
CA THR A 176 4.26 -5.21 15.78
C THR A 176 4.47 -4.78 14.34
N LEU A 177 4.50 -3.48 14.03
CA LEU A 177 4.87 -2.99 12.71
C LEU A 177 6.30 -3.38 12.34
N VAL A 178 7.25 -3.17 13.24
CA VAL A 178 8.65 -3.58 13.02
C VAL A 178 8.74 -5.08 12.77
N LEU A 179 8.04 -5.89 13.58
CA LEU A 179 8.01 -7.34 13.39
C LEU A 179 7.32 -7.74 12.08
N LEU A 180 6.25 -7.04 11.67
CA LEU A 180 5.54 -7.26 10.41
C LEU A 180 6.47 -7.04 9.22
N VAL A 181 7.16 -5.89 9.19
CA VAL A 181 8.14 -5.56 8.14
C VAL A 181 9.30 -6.56 8.15
N ALA A 182 9.87 -6.87 9.32
CA ALA A 182 10.97 -7.84 9.43
C ALA A 182 10.54 -9.24 8.96
N SER A 183 9.33 -9.67 9.30
CA SER A 183 8.77 -10.96 8.90
C SER A 183 8.54 -11.04 7.39
N SER A 184 8.03 -9.96 6.79
CA SER A 184 7.88 -9.87 5.33
C SER A 184 9.23 -10.01 4.62
N ARG A 185 10.27 -9.31 5.09
CA ARG A 185 11.63 -9.39 4.53
C ARG A 185 12.23 -10.77 4.66
N LEU A 186 12.07 -11.42 5.81
CA LEU A 186 12.55 -12.79 6.03
C LEU A 186 11.86 -13.80 5.10
N LEU A 187 10.54 -13.66 4.93
CA LEU A 187 9.75 -14.49 4.02
C LEU A 187 10.22 -14.30 2.57
N VAL A 188 10.35 -13.04 2.12
CA VAL A 188 10.81 -12.71 0.76
C VAL A 188 12.21 -13.26 0.50
N TRP A 189 13.14 -13.09 1.44
CA TRP A 189 14.48 -13.63 1.33
C TRP A 189 14.45 -15.16 1.18
N GLY A 190 13.74 -15.86 2.06
CA GLY A 190 13.62 -17.32 1.98
C GLY A 190 12.98 -17.79 0.68
N ALA A 191 11.95 -17.09 0.20
CA ALA A 191 11.28 -17.40 -1.07
C ALA A 191 12.21 -17.19 -2.28
N SER A 192 13.01 -16.11 -2.28
CA SER A 192 14.00 -15.82 -3.32
C SER A 192 15.11 -16.87 -3.37
N GLU A 193 15.64 -17.29 -2.21
CA GLU A 193 16.66 -18.35 -2.13
C GLU A 193 16.12 -19.70 -2.63
N ILE A 194 14.86 -20.04 -2.30
CA ILE A 194 14.21 -21.24 -2.80
C ILE A 194 14.06 -21.17 -4.32
N ALA A 195 13.53 -20.06 -4.85
CA ALA A 195 13.33 -19.89 -6.28
C ALA A 195 14.66 -19.98 -7.06
N SER A 196 15.72 -19.36 -6.55
CA SER A 196 17.07 -19.43 -7.12
C SER A 196 17.61 -20.87 -7.13
N ALA A 197 17.41 -21.63 -6.05
CA ALA A 197 17.79 -23.04 -5.98
C ALA A 197 17.04 -23.94 -6.98
N PHE A 198 15.84 -23.55 -7.41
CA PHE A 198 15.07 -24.21 -8.48
C PHE A 198 15.42 -23.71 -9.89
N GLY A 199 16.42 -22.83 -10.03
CA GLY A 199 16.88 -22.31 -11.31
C GLY A 199 16.00 -21.19 -11.89
N VAL A 200 15.15 -20.56 -11.07
CA VAL A 200 14.40 -19.36 -11.48
C VAL A 200 15.40 -18.20 -11.60
N SER A 201 15.32 -17.43 -12.68
CA SER A 201 16.25 -16.31 -12.92
C SER A 201 16.04 -15.19 -11.90
N GLU A 202 17.13 -14.48 -11.55
CA GLU A 202 17.08 -13.32 -10.65
C GLU A 202 16.09 -12.26 -11.14
N LEU A 203 15.97 -12.09 -12.46
CA LEU A 203 14.99 -11.21 -13.09
C LEU A 203 13.55 -11.59 -12.73
N VAL A 204 13.19 -12.87 -12.90
CA VAL A 204 11.83 -13.35 -12.57
C VAL A 204 11.58 -13.25 -11.07
N ILE A 205 12.57 -13.57 -10.23
CA ILE A 205 12.47 -13.43 -8.77
C ILE A 205 12.22 -11.96 -8.39
N GLY A 206 12.97 -11.03 -8.97
CA GLY A 206 12.82 -9.60 -8.73
C GLY A 206 11.44 -9.08 -9.14
N LEU A 207 10.98 -9.44 -10.34
CA LEU A 207 9.69 -9.01 -10.88
C LEU A 207 8.47 -9.66 -10.21
N THR A 208 8.66 -10.73 -9.43
CA THR A 208 7.56 -11.47 -8.80
C THR A 208 7.68 -11.48 -7.27
N VAL A 209 8.59 -12.30 -6.73
CA VAL A 209 8.74 -12.54 -5.29
C VAL A 209 9.08 -11.26 -4.55
N VAL A 210 10.03 -10.48 -5.07
CA VAL A 210 10.46 -9.22 -4.42
C VAL A 210 9.38 -8.13 -4.60
N ALA A 211 8.82 -7.99 -5.80
CA ALA A 211 7.77 -7.01 -6.10
C ALA A 211 6.49 -7.23 -5.27
N ILE A 212 6.06 -8.49 -5.08
CA ILE A 212 4.94 -8.83 -4.19
C ILE A 212 5.36 -8.64 -2.72
N GLY A 213 6.63 -8.92 -2.44
CA GLY A 213 7.23 -8.92 -1.12
C GLY A 213 7.11 -7.62 -0.35
N THR A 214 7.29 -6.48 -1.03
CA THR A 214 7.19 -5.15 -0.41
C THR A 214 5.76 -4.83 0.04
N SER A 215 4.74 -5.33 -0.67
CA SER A 215 3.32 -5.16 -0.31
C SER A 215 2.77 -6.23 0.65
N LEU A 216 3.60 -7.17 1.13
CA LEU A 216 3.15 -8.18 2.09
C LEU A 216 2.73 -7.61 3.46
N PRO A 217 3.42 -6.60 4.05
CA PRO A 217 2.95 -5.93 5.26
C PRO A 217 1.53 -5.36 5.08
N GLU A 218 1.28 -4.66 3.98
CA GLU A 218 -0.01 -4.09 3.61
C GLU A 218 -1.07 -5.17 3.44
N LEU A 219 -0.75 -6.24 2.70
CA LEU A 219 -1.64 -7.38 2.49
C LEU A 219 -2.04 -8.02 3.83
N ALA A 220 -1.05 -8.33 4.67
CA ALA A 220 -1.28 -8.97 5.95
C ALA A 220 -2.09 -8.07 6.89
N ALA A 221 -1.75 -6.78 6.98
CA ALA A 221 -2.49 -5.82 7.80
C ALA A 221 -3.93 -5.61 7.30
N CYS A 222 -4.13 -5.50 5.98
CA CYS A 222 -5.46 -5.30 5.37
C CYS A 222 -6.35 -6.53 5.58
N VAL A 223 -5.85 -7.73 5.30
CA VAL A 223 -6.58 -8.99 5.52
C VAL A 223 -6.89 -9.20 6.99
N ALA A 224 -5.92 -9.00 7.90
CA ALA A 224 -6.15 -9.10 9.33
C ALA A 224 -7.21 -8.09 9.82
N SER A 225 -7.17 -6.86 9.30
CA SER A 225 -8.16 -5.82 9.63
C SER A 225 -9.56 -6.22 9.20
N ALA A 226 -9.70 -6.71 7.97
CA ALA A 226 -10.99 -7.15 7.44
C ALA A 226 -11.54 -8.37 8.19
N LEU A 227 -10.70 -9.36 8.51
CA LEU A 227 -11.09 -10.54 9.29
C LEU A 227 -11.55 -10.18 10.71
N LYS A 228 -10.95 -9.16 11.33
CA LYS A 228 -11.34 -8.64 12.64
C LYS A 228 -12.51 -7.65 12.62
N ARG A 229 -13.14 -7.43 11.46
CA ARG A 229 -14.22 -6.45 11.26
C ARG A 229 -13.80 -5.00 11.46
N HIS A 230 -12.49 -4.73 11.48
CA HIS A 230 -11.93 -3.38 11.42
C HIS A 230 -11.83 -2.92 9.95
N HIS A 231 -12.96 -2.94 9.24
CA HIS A 231 -13.03 -2.66 7.80
C HIS A 231 -12.54 -1.25 7.44
N ASP A 232 -12.76 -0.27 8.32
CA ASP A 232 -12.29 1.09 8.14
C ASP A 232 -10.76 1.18 8.20
N ILE A 233 -10.11 0.36 9.05
CA ILE A 233 -8.63 0.24 9.05
C ILE A 233 -8.18 -0.41 7.74
N ALA A 234 -8.89 -1.44 7.25
CA ALA A 234 -8.53 -2.15 6.01
C ALA A 234 -8.56 -1.23 4.78
N ILE A 235 -9.66 -0.50 4.56
CA ILE A 235 -9.79 0.46 3.45
C ILE A 235 -8.87 1.65 3.67
N GLY A 236 -8.82 2.17 4.90
CA GLY A 236 -7.98 3.31 5.25
C GLY A 236 -6.51 3.03 4.94
N ASN A 237 -6.02 1.83 5.29
CA ASN A 237 -4.66 1.41 4.97
C ASN A 237 -4.39 1.46 3.46
N VAL A 238 -5.27 0.86 2.64
CA VAL A 238 -5.09 0.85 1.18
C VAL A 238 -5.10 2.27 0.61
N ILE A 239 -6.11 3.08 0.93
CA ILE A 239 -6.21 4.45 0.40
C ILE A 239 -5.03 5.29 0.87
N GLY A 240 -4.69 5.22 2.16
CA GLY A 240 -3.55 5.92 2.75
C GLY A 240 -2.24 5.53 2.10
N SER A 241 -1.96 4.22 1.91
CA SER A 241 -0.72 3.75 1.31
C SER A 241 -0.61 4.19 -0.15
N ASN A 242 -1.71 4.21 -0.92
CA ASN A 242 -1.69 4.80 -2.26
C ASN A 242 -1.39 6.31 -2.22
N LEU A 243 -2.00 7.07 -1.29
CA LEU A 243 -1.69 8.49 -1.11
C LEU A 243 -0.23 8.72 -0.75
N PHE A 244 0.34 7.97 0.21
CA PHE A 244 1.75 8.08 0.57
C PHE A 244 2.67 7.66 -0.59
N ASN A 245 2.34 6.61 -1.33
CA ASN A 245 3.15 6.21 -2.47
C ASN A 245 3.19 7.30 -3.55
N MET A 246 2.08 7.99 -3.78
CA MET A 246 2.00 9.06 -4.79
C MET A 246 2.56 10.40 -4.32
N LEU A 247 2.41 10.72 -3.04
CA LEU A 247 2.70 12.05 -2.50
C LEU A 247 3.93 12.09 -1.56
N ALA A 248 4.47 10.94 -1.19
CA ALA A 248 5.69 10.81 -0.37
C ALA A 248 6.77 9.98 -1.06
N VAL A 249 6.44 8.85 -1.70
CA VAL A 249 7.44 7.97 -2.35
C VAL A 249 7.83 8.52 -3.73
N LEU A 250 6.85 8.73 -4.63
CA LEU A 250 7.08 9.25 -5.99
C LEU A 250 7.87 10.57 -6.03
N PRO A 251 7.68 11.54 -5.10
CA PRO A 251 8.45 12.79 -5.11
C PRO A 251 9.93 12.63 -4.75
N MET A 252 10.35 11.53 -4.12
CA MET A 252 11.74 11.37 -3.67
C MET A 252 12.77 11.50 -4.80
N PRO A 253 12.62 10.83 -5.97
CA PRO A 253 13.51 11.05 -7.10
C PRO A 253 13.53 12.51 -7.54
N GLY A 254 12.40 13.20 -7.67
CA GLY A 254 12.39 14.62 -8.05
C GLY A 254 13.06 15.54 -7.01
N LEU A 255 13.02 15.21 -5.72
CA LEU A 255 13.72 15.99 -4.68
C LEU A 255 15.23 15.73 -4.66
N LEU A 256 15.65 14.47 -4.82
CA LEU A 256 17.03 14.03 -4.57
C LEU A 256 17.87 13.90 -5.85
N ALA A 257 17.26 13.42 -6.94
CA ALA A 257 17.88 13.16 -8.23
C ALA A 257 16.90 13.48 -9.39
N PRO A 258 16.49 14.76 -9.56
CA PRO A 258 15.53 15.15 -10.58
C PRO A 258 16.06 14.83 -11.98
N GLY A 259 15.16 14.45 -12.88
CA GLY A 259 15.51 14.16 -14.26
C GLY A 259 14.50 13.27 -14.97
N PRO A 260 14.90 12.66 -16.11
CA PRO A 260 14.01 11.89 -16.93
C PRO A 260 13.50 10.65 -16.21
N VAL A 261 12.27 10.29 -16.48
CA VAL A 261 11.62 9.08 -15.98
C VAL A 261 11.56 8.03 -17.08
N ASP A 262 11.75 6.76 -16.71
CA ASP A 262 11.55 5.62 -17.61
C ASP A 262 10.20 5.72 -18.37
N ALA A 263 10.28 5.63 -19.70
CA ALA A 263 9.12 5.66 -20.58
C ALA A 263 8.10 4.55 -20.28
N HIS A 264 8.53 3.38 -19.78
CA HIS A 264 7.63 2.31 -19.36
C HIS A 264 6.83 2.68 -18.10
N ALA A 265 7.41 3.45 -17.18
CA ALA A 265 6.69 3.94 -16.01
C ALA A 265 5.49 4.81 -16.43
N ILE A 266 5.67 5.63 -17.47
CA ILE A 266 4.65 6.57 -17.98
C ILE A 266 3.65 5.88 -18.91
N SER A 267 4.11 4.99 -19.80
CA SER A 267 3.28 4.39 -20.84
C SER A 267 2.57 3.10 -20.41
N ARG A 268 3.08 2.40 -19.40
CA ARG A 268 2.54 1.12 -18.91
C ARG A 268 2.07 1.20 -17.46
N ASP A 269 2.94 1.64 -16.55
CA ASP A 269 2.68 1.51 -15.11
C ASP A 269 1.66 2.56 -14.64
N TYR A 270 1.86 3.83 -14.97
CA TYR A 270 0.93 4.91 -14.62
C TYR A 270 -0.49 4.65 -15.19
N PRO A 271 -0.69 4.29 -16.47
CA PRO A 271 -2.02 3.98 -16.99
C PRO A 271 -2.68 2.78 -16.33
N THR A 272 -1.90 1.76 -15.95
CA THR A 272 -2.43 0.58 -15.22
C THR A 272 -2.90 0.98 -13.83
N MET A 273 -2.10 1.77 -13.11
CA MET A 273 -2.47 2.34 -11.82
C MET A 273 -3.72 3.22 -11.93
N LEU A 274 -3.75 4.14 -12.91
CA LEU A 274 -4.89 5.01 -13.16
C LEU A 274 -6.16 4.19 -13.45
N LEU A 275 -6.06 3.15 -14.29
CA LEU A 275 -7.17 2.25 -14.57
C LEU A 275 -7.68 1.58 -13.28
N LEU A 276 -6.80 1.02 -12.46
CA LEU A 276 -7.18 0.39 -11.19
C LEU A 276 -7.84 1.39 -10.23
N THR A 277 -7.28 2.59 -10.09
CA THR A 277 -7.84 3.66 -9.25
C THR A 277 -9.21 4.12 -9.76
N LEU A 278 -9.38 4.28 -11.08
CA LEU A 278 -10.66 4.63 -11.69
C LEU A 278 -11.69 3.52 -11.53
N LEU A 279 -11.32 2.25 -11.72
CA LEU A 279 -12.21 1.12 -11.50
C LEU A 279 -12.67 1.03 -10.04
N LEU A 280 -11.74 1.21 -9.10
CA LEU A 280 -12.07 1.31 -7.67
C LEU A 280 -13.02 2.47 -7.42
N GLY A 281 -12.72 3.66 -7.94
CA GLY A 281 -13.55 4.86 -7.78
C GLY A 281 -14.96 4.69 -8.35
N CYS A 282 -15.08 4.17 -9.57
CA CYS A 282 -16.35 3.83 -10.20
C CYS A 282 -17.14 2.82 -9.36
N TRP A 283 -16.47 1.80 -8.82
CA TRP A 283 -17.12 0.81 -7.97
C TRP A 283 -17.63 1.41 -6.66
N LEU A 284 -16.81 2.19 -5.96
CA LEU A 284 -17.19 2.88 -4.73
C LEU A 284 -18.34 3.87 -4.98
N LEU A 285 -18.35 4.55 -6.13
CA LEU A 285 -19.45 5.42 -6.57
C LEU A 285 -20.72 4.66 -6.96
N TRP A 286 -20.62 3.42 -7.43
CA TRP A 286 -21.81 2.59 -7.69
C TRP A 286 -22.36 2.04 -6.38
N GLN A 287 -21.50 1.45 -5.55
CA GLN A 287 -21.84 0.76 -4.31
C GLN A 287 -21.79 1.67 -3.09
N ARG A 288 -22.36 2.89 -3.18
CA ARG A 288 -22.29 3.92 -2.11
C ARG A 288 -22.87 3.49 -0.75
N HIS A 289 -23.69 2.43 -0.75
CA HIS A 289 -24.29 1.80 0.41
C HIS A 289 -24.11 0.28 0.40
N GLY A 290 -23.17 -0.23 -0.40
CA GLY A 290 -22.94 -1.64 -0.63
C GLY A 290 -21.63 -2.12 -0.03
N SER A 291 -21.00 -3.07 -0.70
CA SER A 291 -19.67 -3.57 -0.33
C SER A 291 -18.80 -3.79 -1.56
N LEU A 292 -17.49 -3.72 -1.36
CA LEU A 292 -16.52 -4.29 -2.28
C LEU A 292 -16.52 -5.81 -2.07
N GLY A 293 -17.31 -6.49 -2.89
CA GLY A 293 -17.46 -7.94 -2.83
C GLY A 293 -16.41 -8.71 -3.63
N ARG A 294 -16.61 -10.03 -3.71
CA ARG A 294 -15.69 -10.96 -4.37
C ARG A 294 -15.54 -10.74 -5.88
N ILE A 295 -16.59 -10.32 -6.58
CA ILE A 295 -16.53 -10.10 -8.04
C ILE A 295 -15.57 -8.95 -8.39
N PRO A 296 -15.73 -7.73 -7.80
CA PRO A 296 -14.73 -6.67 -7.93
C PRO A 296 -13.34 -7.10 -7.48
N GLY A 297 -13.24 -7.81 -6.35
CA GLY A 297 -11.97 -8.32 -5.86
C GLY A 297 -11.27 -9.21 -6.88
N ALA A 298 -12.00 -10.16 -7.47
CA ALA A 298 -11.50 -11.03 -8.54
C ALA A 298 -11.03 -10.23 -9.75
N LEU A 299 -11.81 -9.22 -10.18
CA LEU A 299 -11.46 -8.38 -11.32
C LEU A 299 -10.17 -7.59 -11.07
N LEU A 300 -10.04 -6.94 -9.91
CA LEU A 300 -8.84 -6.18 -9.52
C LEU A 300 -7.61 -7.09 -9.45
N THR A 301 -7.74 -8.26 -8.84
CA THR A 301 -6.65 -9.24 -8.75
C THR A 301 -6.28 -9.82 -10.13
N LEU A 302 -7.26 -10.05 -11.01
CA LEU A 302 -6.99 -10.52 -12.36
C LEU A 302 -6.21 -9.47 -13.17
N ILE A 303 -6.55 -8.19 -13.03
CA ILE A 303 -5.81 -7.08 -13.66
C ILE A 303 -4.37 -7.05 -13.15
N TYR A 304 -4.16 -7.20 -11.83
CA TYR A 304 -2.82 -7.27 -11.24
C TYR A 304 -1.99 -8.45 -11.78
N VAL A 305 -2.59 -9.65 -11.85
CA VAL A 305 -1.93 -10.83 -12.40
C VAL A 305 -1.61 -10.63 -13.89
N GLY A 306 -2.51 -10.01 -14.65
CA GLY A 306 -2.27 -9.63 -16.04
C GLY A 306 -1.11 -8.65 -16.18
N TYR A 307 -1.05 -7.64 -15.32
CA TYR A 307 0.05 -6.67 -15.26
C TYR A 307 1.40 -7.34 -14.96
N LEU A 308 1.46 -8.24 -13.98
CA LEU A 308 2.67 -9.05 -13.72
C LEU A 308 3.06 -9.90 -14.93
N GLY A 309 2.09 -10.52 -15.61
CA GLY A 309 2.33 -11.28 -16.83
C GLY A 309 2.96 -10.43 -17.93
N LEU A 310 2.45 -9.22 -18.14
CA LEU A 310 3.01 -8.25 -19.09
C LEU A 310 4.43 -7.84 -18.71
N LEU A 311 4.70 -7.54 -17.43
CA LEU A 311 6.04 -7.21 -16.94
C LEU A 311 7.05 -8.31 -17.23
N ILE A 312 6.70 -9.55 -16.87
CA ILE A 312 7.55 -10.72 -17.09
C ILE A 312 7.80 -10.88 -18.60
N GLN A 313 6.76 -10.78 -19.43
CA GLN A 313 6.90 -10.89 -20.87
C GLN A 313 7.83 -9.80 -21.45
N SER A 314 7.61 -8.52 -21.13
CA SER A 314 8.46 -7.41 -21.58
C SER A 314 9.93 -7.61 -21.21
N SER A 315 10.18 -8.12 -19.99
CA SER A 315 11.52 -8.36 -19.49
C SER A 315 12.25 -9.51 -20.21
N ILE A 316 11.51 -10.52 -20.69
CA ILE A 316 12.06 -11.65 -21.45
C ILE A 316 12.32 -11.25 -22.91
N THR A 317 11.42 -10.45 -23.49
CA THR A 317 11.53 -10.03 -24.91
C THR A 317 12.46 -8.84 -25.12
N GLY A 318 12.90 -8.17 -24.04
CA GLY A 318 13.75 -6.97 -24.10
C GLY A 318 13.06 -5.79 -24.79
N ALA A 319 11.73 -5.70 -24.68
CA ALA A 319 10.86 -4.76 -25.39
C ALA A 319 9.92 -4.03 -24.42
#